data_AF-A0A5E9AXZ9-F1
#
_entry.id   AF-A0A5E9AXZ9-F1
#
_cell.length_a   1.000
_cell.length_b   1.000
_cell.length_c   1.000
_cell.angle_alpha   90.00
_cell.angle_beta   90.00
_cell.angle_gamma   90.00
#
_symmetry.space_group_name_H-M   'P 1'
#
loop_
_entity.id
_entity.type
_entity.pdbx_description
1 polymer ?
#
loop_
_entity_poly.entity_id
_entity_poly.type
_entity_poly.pdbx_seq_one_letter_code
_entity_poly.pdbx_strand_id
1 'polypeptide(L)' 'AEELEDEDKMSFVAERADGSIVGYATAAMDAKGDVTLERLHIEPQAFGSGLAVDLLHAVLAAHAFHRRAWPRSRRP' A
#
# COMPACT_ATOMS: atom_id res chain seq x y z
N ALA A 1 14.65 17.67 4.09
CA ALA A 1 13.67 16.76 4.71
C ALA A 1 12.39 16.93 3.91
N GLU A 2 12.29 16.21 2.80
CA GLU A 2 11.32 16.45 1.72
C GLU A 2 10.62 15.12 1.36
N GLU A 3 10.50 14.23 2.35
CA GLU A 3 10.16 12.81 2.16
C GLU A 3 8.87 12.44 2.92
N LEU A 4 8.00 13.43 3.17
CA LEU A 4 6.75 13.27 3.93
C LEU A 4 5.52 13.90 3.27
N GLU A 5 5.64 14.41 2.04
CA GLU A 5 4.53 15.06 1.30
C GLU A 5 4.11 14.30 0.02
N ASP A 6 4.65 13.10 -0.20
CA ASP A 6 4.11 12.19 -1.21
C ASP A 6 2.80 11.58 -0.67
N GLU A 7 1.69 12.31 -0.73
CA GLU A 7 0.35 11.78 -0.46
C GLU A 7 0.00 10.58 -1.37
N ASP A 8 0.77 10.38 -2.43
CA ASP A 8 0.65 9.27 -3.38
C ASP A 8 1.40 8.00 -2.95
N LYS A 9 2.18 8.03 -1.86
CA LYS A 9 2.84 6.85 -1.30
C LYS A 9 2.00 6.20 -0.20
N MET A 10 1.74 4.92 -0.37
CA MET A 10 0.97 4.10 0.56
C MET A 10 1.85 2.97 1.10
N SER A 11 1.84 2.78 2.42
CA SER A 11 2.51 1.67 3.09
C SER A 11 1.51 0.82 3.84
N PHE A 12 1.59 -0.50 3.62
CA PHE A 12 0.77 -1.51 4.26
C PHE A 12 1.67 -2.44 5.06
N VAL A 13 1.26 -2.72 6.28
CA VAL A 13 2.01 -3.56 7.21
C VAL A 13 1.13 -4.73 7.61
N ALA A 14 1.72 -5.92 7.60
CA ALA A 14 1.11 -7.10 8.15
C ALA A 14 1.67 -7.36 9.54
N GLU A 15 0.79 -7.28 10.54
CA GLU A 15 1.10 -7.55 11.93
C GLU A 15 0.55 -8.91 12.33
N ARG A 16 1.32 -9.63 13.15
CA ARG A 16 0.85 -10.83 13.82
C ARG A 16 0.01 -10.45 15.04
N ALA A 17 -0.72 -11.41 15.58
CA ALA A 17 -1.51 -11.22 16.81
C ALA A 17 -0.68 -10.79 18.04
N ASP A 18 0.64 -10.96 18.00
CA ASP A 18 1.58 -10.51 19.04
C ASP A 18 2.08 -9.07 18.83
N GLY A 19 1.63 -8.37 17.78
CA GLY A 19 2.06 -7.01 17.42
C GLY A 19 3.36 -6.95 16.62
N SER A 20 3.96 -8.09 16.27
CA SER A 20 5.18 -8.13 15.46
C SER A 20 4.85 -7.96 13.98
N ILE A 21 5.63 -7.14 13.29
CA ILE A 21 5.55 -6.99 11.84
C ILE A 21 6.15 -8.25 11.18
N VAL A 22 5.34 -8.95 10.39
CA VAL A 22 5.72 -10.17 9.66
C VAL A 22 5.82 -9.94 8.15
N GLY A 23 5.47 -8.75 7.69
CA GLY A 23 5.60 -8.35 6.30
C GLY A 23 5.14 -6.92 6.08
N TYR A 24 5.59 -6.32 4.99
CA TYR A 24 5.14 -5.00 4.59
C TYR A 24 5.22 -4.83 3.07
N ALA A 25 4.36 -3.94 2.57
CA ALA A 25 4.31 -3.54 1.18
C ALA A 25 4.30 -2.01 1.08
N THR A 26 5.07 -1.47 0.15
CA THR A 26 5.09 -0.04 -0.17
C THR A 26 4.72 0.11 -1.64
N ALA A 27 3.78 1.01 -1.91
CA ALA A 27 3.32 1.31 -3.25
C ALA A 27 3.26 2.82 -3.45
N ALA A 28 3.59 3.26 -4.65
CA ALA A 28 3.46 4.64 -5.08
C ALA A 28 2.46 4.71 -6.23
N MET A 29 1.58 5.73 -6.19
CA MET A 29 0.71 6.06 -7.30
C MET A 29 1.36 7.17 -8.13
N ASP A 30 1.27 7.07 -9.46
CA ASP A 30 1.71 8.15 -10.33
C ASP A 30 0.57 9.14 -10.63
N ALA A 31 0.91 10.25 -11.30
CA ALA A 31 -0.06 11.28 -11.69
C ALA A 31 -1.16 10.80 -12.66
N LYS A 32 -0.98 9.63 -13.31
CA LYS A 32 -1.98 9.00 -14.17
C LYS A 32 -2.91 8.08 -13.39
N GLY A 33 -2.60 7.84 -12.11
CA GLY A 33 -3.30 6.91 -11.25
C GLY A 33 -2.81 5.47 -11.43
N ASP A 34 -1.67 5.23 -12.09
CA ASP A 34 -1.08 3.90 -12.11
C ASP A 34 -0.35 3.65 -10.79
N VAL A 35 -0.56 2.46 -10.21
CA VAL A 35 0.06 2.08 -8.93
C VAL A 35 1.21 1.13 -9.19
N THR A 36 2.39 1.50 -8.67
CA THR A 36 3.61 0.70 -8.73
C THR A 36 3.93 0.19 -7.33
N LEU A 37 4.09 -1.13 -7.20
CA LEU A 37 4.59 -1.75 -5.99
C LEU A 37 6.11 -1.55 -5.92
N GLU A 38 6.58 -0.70 -5.01
CA GLU A 38 7.99 -0.38 -4.86
C GLU A 38 8.73 -1.45 -4.03
N ARG A 39 8.03 -2.03 -3.06
CA ARG A 39 8.62 -3.02 -2.16
C ARG A 39 7.56 -3.98 -1.64
N LEU A 40 7.89 -5.26 -1.60
CA LEU A 40 7.12 -6.30 -0.92
C LEU A 40 8.10 -7.19 -0.18
N HIS A 41 8.03 -7.19 1.13
CA HIS A 41 8.87 -8.01 1.99
C HIS A 41 8.01 -8.81 2.96
N ILE A 42 8.34 -10.09 3.10
CA ILE A 42 7.68 -11.00 4.00
C ILE A 42 8.77 -11.72 4.78
N GLU A 43 8.55 -11.90 6.07
CA GLU A 43 9.45 -12.70 6.91
C GLU A 43 9.42 -14.17 6.46
N PRO A 44 10.57 -14.88 6.39
CA PRO A 44 10.61 -16.27 5.92
C PRO A 44 9.69 -17.22 6.68
N GLN A 45 9.52 -16.97 7.98
CA GLN A 45 8.61 -17.69 8.87
C GLN A 45 7.12 -17.53 8.53
N ALA A 46 6.78 -16.54 7.69
CA ALA A 46 5.43 -16.28 7.20
C ALA A 46 5.23 -16.74 5.75
N PHE A 47 6.22 -17.39 5.13
CA PHE A 47 6.06 -17.93 3.77
C PHE A 47 5.01 -19.05 3.73
N GLY A 48 4.26 -19.12 2.63
CA GLY A 48 3.16 -20.09 2.46
C GLY A 48 1.87 -19.76 3.21
N SER A 49 1.82 -18.65 3.96
CA SER A 49 0.61 -18.21 4.68
C SER A 49 -0.42 -17.49 3.81
N GLY A 50 -0.02 -17.02 2.61
CA GLY A 50 -0.84 -16.15 1.77
C GLY A 50 -0.63 -14.65 2.00
N LEU A 51 0.16 -14.26 3.01
CA LEU A 51 0.38 -12.86 3.41
C LEU A 51 0.82 -11.91 2.28
N ALA A 52 1.64 -12.39 1.34
CA ALA A 52 2.06 -11.61 0.18
C ALA A 52 0.86 -11.22 -0.71
N VAL A 53 -0.09 -12.14 -0.88
CA VAL A 53 -1.30 -11.93 -1.67
C VAL A 53 -2.24 -10.98 -0.95
N ASP A 54 -2.38 -11.11 0.37
CA ASP A 54 -3.22 -10.23 1.17
C ASP A 54 -2.71 -8.78 1.15
N LEU A 55 -1.39 -8.59 1.26
CA LEU A 55 -0.76 -7.28 1.14
C LEU A 55 -0.95 -6.68 -0.26
N LEU A 56 -0.83 -7.50 -1.31
CA LEU A 56 -1.09 -7.04 -2.68
C LEU A 56 -2.57 -6.67 -2.88
N HIS A 57 -3.50 -7.45 -2.33
CA HIS A 57 -4.92 -7.13 -2.36
C HIS A 57 -5.23 -5.83 -1.60
N ALA A 58 -4.58 -5.57 -0.47
CA ALA A 58 -4.73 -4.33 0.27
C ALA A 58 -4.31 -3.11 -0.56
N VAL A 59 -3.15 -3.19 -1.25
CA VAL A 59 -2.66 -2.15 -2.16
C VAL A 59 -3.66 -1.90 -3.29
N LEU A 60 -4.14 -2.96 -3.94
CA LEU A 60 -5.08 -2.85 -5.05
C LEU A 60 -6.46 -2.32 -4.61
N ALA A 61 -6.94 -2.72 -3.44
CA ALA A 61 -8.19 -2.24 -2.88
C ALA A 61 -8.13 -0.75 -2.52
N ALA A 62 -7.02 -0.30 -1.93
CA ALA A 62 -6.79 1.12 -1.65
C ALA A 62 -6.76 1.95 -2.94
N HIS A 63 -6.13 1.43 -4.00
CA HIS A 63 -6.15 2.07 -5.32
C HIS A 63 -7.57 2.17 -5.91
N ALA A 64 -8.33 1.07 -5.90
CA ALA A 64 -9.70 1.03 -6.40
C ALA A 64 -10.62 1.99 -5.63
N PHE A 65 -10.39 2.16 -4.33
CA PHE A 65 -11.08 3.12 -3.49
C PHE A 65 -10.73 4.57 -3.87
N HIS A 66 -9.45 4.87 -4.10
CA HIS A 66 -8.99 6.20 -4.51
C HIS A 66 -9.62 6.66 -5.84
N ARG A 67 -9.80 5.76 -6.80
CA ARG A 67 -10.48 6.05 -8.09
C ARG A 67 -11.95 6.46 -7.94
N ARG A 68 -12.59 6.15 -6.81
CA ARG A 68 -14.01 6.39 -6.55
C ARG A 68 -14.28 7.61 -5.67
N ALA A 69 -13.29 8.06 -4.91
CA ALA A 69 -13.48 9.00 -3.80
C ALA A 69 -13.16 10.48 -4.12
N TRP A 70 -12.50 10.82 -5.24
CA TRP A 70 -12.14 12.22 -5.50
C TRP A 70 -12.17 12.64 -6.98
N PRO A 71 -13.19 13.39 -7.44
CA PRO A 71 -13.03 14.24 -8.61
C PRO A 71 -12.21 15.47 -8.21
N ARG A 72 -11.04 15.72 -8.84
CA ARG A 72 -10.20 16.92 -8.65
C ARG A 72 -10.87 18.20 -9.18
N SER A 73 -12.14 18.44 -8.85
CA SER A 73 -12.91 19.60 -9.27
C SER A 73 -13.75 20.10 -8.10
N ARG A 74 -13.12 20.86 -7.21
CA ARG A 74 -13.72 21.96 -6.43
C ARG A 74 -12.60 22.70 -5.69
N ARG A 75 -11.96 23.63 -6.40
CA ARG A 75 -11.37 24.82 -5.78
C ARG A 75 -12.45 25.92 -5.83
N PRO A 76 -12.83 26.57 -4.72
CA PRO A 76 -13.25 27.95 -4.76
C PRO A 76 -12.05 28.88 -5.02
#